data_AF-A0A351IZU9-F1
#
_entry.id   AF-A0A351IZU9-F1
#
_cell.length_a   1.000
_cell.length_b   1.000
_cell.length_c   1.000
_cell.angle_alpha   90.00
_cell.angle_beta   90.00
_cell.angle_gamma   90.00
#
_symmetry.space_group_name_H-M   'P 1'
#
loop_
_entity.id
_entity.type
_entity.pdbx_description
1 polymer ?
#
loop_
_entity_poly.entity_id
_entity_poly.type
_entity_poly.pdbx_seq_one_letter_code
_entity_poly.pdbx_strand_id
1 'polypeptide(L)'
;YVGLPADAPQGFGNFLKERIFSKAPFKSVHYLNGMASDIQAECTRYSQLLADNPIDIICMGIGENGHIAFNDPHVAFFDDP
;
A
#
# COMPACT_ATOMS: atom_id res chain seq x y z
N TYR A 1 6.70 -2.71 -3.16
CA TYR A 1 7.75 -3.75 -3.20
C TYR A 1 8.92 -3.30 -2.36
N VAL A 2 9.44 -4.18 -1.51
CA VAL A 2 10.65 -3.91 -0.72
C VAL A 2 11.87 -3.99 -1.63
N GLY A 3 12.81 -3.05 -1.49
CA GLY A 3 14.08 -3.04 -2.23
C GLY A 3 13.98 -2.61 -3.70
N LEU A 4 12.79 -2.22 -4.18
CA LEU A 4 12.62 -1.73 -5.55
C LEU A 4 12.94 -0.22 -5.60
N PRO A 5 13.81 0.24 -6.54
CA PRO A 5 14.11 1.66 -6.70
C PRO A 5 12.87 2.52 -6.89
N ALA A 6 12.91 3.75 -6.37
CA ALA A 6 11.76 4.65 -6.36
C ALA A 6 11.31 5.08 -7.76
N ASP A 7 12.19 5.04 -8.76
CA ASP A 7 11.93 5.38 -10.16
C ASP A 7 11.57 4.16 -11.03
N ALA A 8 11.57 2.95 -10.46
CA ALA A 8 11.26 1.74 -11.20
C ALA A 8 9.81 1.79 -11.74
N PRO A 9 9.58 1.57 -13.05
CA PRO A 9 8.24 1.65 -13.63
C PRO A 9 7.29 0.57 -13.11
N GLN A 10 7.82 -0.55 -12.60
CA GLN A 10 7.04 -1.62 -11.96
C GLN A 10 6.60 -1.27 -10.52
N GLY A 11 7.06 -0.15 -9.98
CA GLY A 11 6.67 0.29 -8.64
C GLY A 11 5.17 0.58 -8.56
N PHE A 12 4.46 -0.09 -7.66
CA PHE A 12 3.01 0.14 -7.49
C PHE A 12 2.63 1.60 -7.23
N GLY A 13 3.44 2.32 -6.43
CA GLY A 13 3.22 3.75 -6.20
C GLY A 13 3.33 4.57 -7.50
N ASN A 14 4.28 4.23 -8.38
CA ASN A 14 4.46 4.89 -9.67
C ASN A 14 3.29 4.61 -10.61
N PHE A 15 2.84 3.36 -10.68
CA PHE A 15 1.64 2.98 -11.43
C PHE A 15 0.40 3.78 -10.98
N LEU A 16 0.12 3.84 -9.68
CA LEU A 16 -1.02 4.59 -9.15
C LEU A 16 -0.88 6.10 -9.35
N LYS A 17 0.33 6.64 -9.22
CA LYS A 17 0.63 8.04 -9.50
C LYS A 17 0.30 8.40 -10.95
N GLU A 18 0.79 7.61 -11.90
CA GLU A 18 0.55 7.83 -13.34
C GLU A 18 -0.94 7.74 -13.69
N ARG A 19 -1.64 6.75 -13.15
CA ARG A 19 -3.00 6.41 -13.57
C ARG A 19 -4.11 7.15 -12.83
N ILE A 20 -3.89 7.54 -11.58
CA ILE A 20 -4.93 8.11 -10.70
C ILE A 20 -4.46 9.42 -10.10
N PHE A 21 -3.42 9.38 -9.26
CA PHE A 21 -3.15 10.48 -8.34
C PHE A 21 -2.57 11.74 -9.02
N SER A 22 -2.02 11.61 -10.23
CA SER A 22 -1.61 12.76 -11.05
C SER A 22 -2.74 13.37 -11.89
N LYS A 23 -3.93 12.74 -11.94
CA LYS A 23 -5.04 13.18 -12.80
C LYS A 23 -5.97 14.19 -12.13
N ALA A 24 -5.84 14.41 -10.83
CA ALA A 24 -6.66 15.33 -10.05
C ALA A 24 -5.87 15.90 -8.86
N PRO A 25 -6.28 17.05 -8.29
CA PRO A 25 -5.59 17.67 -7.16
C PRO A 25 -6.02 17.03 -5.82
N PHE A 26 -5.49 15.85 -5.52
CA PHE A 26 -5.71 15.20 -4.22
C PHE A 26 -5.10 16.03 -3.09
N LYS A 27 -5.82 16.18 -1.96
CA LYS A 27 -5.33 16.89 -0.77
C LYS A 27 -4.07 16.23 -0.20
N SER A 28 -4.06 14.90 -0.14
CA SER A 28 -2.90 14.11 0.27
C SER A 28 -2.92 12.76 -0.43
N VAL A 29 -1.73 12.19 -0.62
CA VAL A 29 -1.53 10.84 -1.16
C VAL A 29 -0.42 10.18 -0.34
N HIS A 30 -0.70 9.01 0.21
CA HIS A 30 0.22 8.30 1.07
C HIS A 30 0.61 6.98 0.42
N TYR A 31 1.90 6.79 0.18
CA TYR A 31 2.46 5.55 -0.36
C TYR A 31 3.25 4.82 0.73
N LEU A 32 3.36 3.50 0.59
CA LEU A 32 4.34 2.70 1.35
C LEU A 32 5.75 2.94 0.79
N ASN A 33 6.71 3.17 1.68
CA ASN A 33 8.12 3.30 1.34
C ASN A 33 8.83 1.94 1.38
N GLY A 34 8.86 1.27 0.23
CA GLY A 34 9.58 0.00 0.07
C GLY A 34 11.11 0.09 0.19
N MET A 35 11.68 1.29 0.27
CA MET A 35 13.11 1.55 0.44
C MET A 35 13.44 2.09 1.85
N ALA A 36 12.50 1.99 2.80
CA ALA A 36 12.77 2.38 4.17
C ALA A 36 13.92 1.54 4.76
N SER A 37 14.81 2.19 5.50
CA SER A 37 15.92 1.52 6.19
C SER A 37 15.45 0.55 7.26
N ASP A 38 14.25 0.81 7.82
CA ASP A 38 13.54 -0.04 8.75
C ASP A 38 12.11 -0.25 8.22
N ILE A 39 11.83 -1.45 7.72
CA ILE A 39 10.52 -1.82 7.16
C ILE A 39 9.46 -1.91 8.25
N GLN A 40 9.82 -2.29 9.48
CA GLN A 40 8.86 -2.39 10.58
C GLN A 40 8.42 -0.99 11.04
N ALA A 41 9.34 -0.04 11.08
CA ALA A 41 9.01 1.36 11.34
C ALA A 41 8.09 1.93 10.25
N GLU A 42 8.30 1.57 8.99
CA GLU A 42 7.42 1.99 7.89
C GLU A 42 6.03 1.36 7.98
N CYS A 43 5.93 0.07 8.31
CA CYS A 43 4.64 -0.57 8.59
C CYS A 43 3.91 0.14 9.74
N THR A 44 4.60 0.40 10.85
CA THR A 44 4.04 1.12 12.01
C THR A 44 3.52 2.51 11.62
N ARG A 45 4.31 3.28 10.85
CA ARG A 45 3.92 4.60 10.35
C ARG A 45 2.65 4.54 9.49
N TYR A 46 2.57 3.55 8.60
CA TYR A 46 1.44 3.42 7.69
C TYR A 46 0.18 2.91 8.40
N SER A 47 0.32 1.96 9.33
CA SER A 47 -0.80 1.49 10.17
C SER A 47 -1.35 2.62 11.05
N GLN A 48 -0.49 3.44 11.66
CA GLN A 48 -0.94 4.61 12.43
C GLN A 48 -1.72 5.60 11.56
N LEU A 49 -1.26 5.85 10.32
CA LEU A 49 -1.96 6.71 9.38
C LEU A 49 -3.38 6.20 9.10
N LEU A 50 -3.58 4.89 8.96
CA LEU A 50 -4.90 4.28 8.76
C LEU A 50 -5.76 4.35 10.03
N ALA A 51 -5.16 4.16 11.21
CA ALA A 51 -5.87 4.30 12.49
C ALA A 51 -6.35 5.75 12.74
N ASP A 52 -5.53 6.73 12.39
CA ASP A 52 -5.84 8.16 12.55
C ASP A 52 -6.86 8.67 11.51
N ASN A 53 -7.05 7.95 10.42
CA ASN A 53 -7.93 8.32 9.30
C ASN A 53 -8.87 7.15 8.95
N PRO A 54 -10.01 7.01 9.67
CA PRO A 54 -10.98 5.96 9.41
C PRO A 54 -11.36 5.85 7.93
N ILE A 55 -11.42 4.62 7.42
CA ILE A 55 -11.61 4.36 6.00
C ILE A 55 -13.11 4.39 5.65
N ASP A 56 -13.51 5.33 4.79
CA ASP A 56 -14.88 5.40 4.26
C ASP A 56 -15.12 4.45 3.09
N ILE A 57 -14.12 4.30 2.20
CA ILE A 57 -14.22 3.54 0.95
C ILE A 57 -12.90 2.83 0.68
N ILE A 58 -12.98 1.56 0.26
CA ILE A 58 -11.84 0.79 -0.26
C ILE A 58 -12.14 0.34 -1.69
N CYS A 59 -11.21 0.63 -2.59
CA CYS A 59 -11.16 0.04 -3.92
C CYS A 59 -10.08 -1.04 -3.93
N MET A 60 -10.48 -2.32 -4.01
CA MET A 60 -9.55 -3.44 -4.04
C MET A 60 -9.95 -4.47 -5.10
N GLY A 61 -8.95 -5.18 -5.62
CA GLY A 61 -9.14 -6.40 -6.40
C GLY A 61 -9.04 -7.64 -5.51
N ILE A 62 -9.61 -8.74 -5.98
CA ILE A 62 -9.49 -10.07 -5.38
C ILE A 62 -8.76 -10.95 -6.38
N GLY A 63 -7.68 -11.59 -5.93
CA GLY A 63 -6.91 -12.53 -6.76
C GLY A 63 -7.66 -13.83 -7.03
N GLU A 64 -7.21 -14.61 -8.01
CA GLU A 64 -7.84 -15.90 -8.37
C GLU A 64 -7.85 -16.91 -7.21
N ASN A 65 -6.83 -16.86 -6.35
CA ASN A 65 -6.76 -17.68 -5.14
C ASN A 65 -7.49 -17.05 -3.93
N GLY A 66 -8.14 -15.89 -4.09
CA GLY A 66 -8.82 -15.17 -3.01
C GLY A 66 -7.94 -14.22 -2.21
N HIS A 67 -6.68 -13.99 -2.59
CA HIS A 67 -5.84 -13.01 -1.89
C HIS A 67 -6.38 -11.57 -2.03
N ILE A 68 -6.11 -10.77 -1.00
CA ILE A 68 -6.32 -9.32 -1.01
C ILE A 68 -4.97 -8.64 -0.83
N ALA A 69 -4.62 -7.74 -1.75
CA ALA A 69 -3.29 -7.14 -1.81
C ALA A 69 -2.19 -8.24 -1.80
N PHE A 70 -1.31 -8.26 -0.80
CA PHE A 70 -0.29 -9.30 -0.63
C PHE A 70 -0.62 -10.33 0.46
N ASN A 71 -1.88 -10.36 0.93
CA ASN A 71 -2.33 -11.29 1.95
C ASN A 71 -2.83 -12.57 1.26
N ASP A 72 -1.93 -13.52 1.09
CA ASP A 72 -2.28 -14.84 0.57
C ASP A 72 -3.11 -15.64 1.61
N PRO A 73 -4.16 -16.37 1.18
CA PRO A 73 -5.11 -16.99 2.11
C PRO A 73 -4.49 -17.95 3.13
N HIS A 74 -3.38 -18.61 2.77
CA HIS A 74 -2.73 -19.61 3.61
C HIS A 74 -1.89 -19.01 4.75
N VAL A 75 -1.65 -17.70 4.72
CA VAL A 75 -0.82 -16.97 5.70
C VAL A 75 -1.47 -15.66 6.16
N ALA A 76 -2.75 -15.44 5.84
CA ALA A 76 -3.49 -14.27 6.27
C ALA A 76 -4.14 -14.55 7.64
N PHE A 77 -3.72 -13.84 8.68
CA PHE A 77 -4.31 -13.94 10.02
C PHE A 77 -5.11 -12.68 10.35
N PHE A 78 -6.25 -12.84 11.02
CA PHE A 78 -7.11 -11.70 11.39
C PHE A 78 -6.47 -10.77 12.43
N ASP A 79 -5.51 -11.29 13.19
CA ASP A 79 -4.82 -10.58 14.27
C ASP A 79 -3.44 -10.07 13.84
N ASP A 80 -3.10 -10.13 12.54
CA ASP A 80 -1.91 -9.48 12.02
C ASP A 80 -2.01 -7.95 12.25
N PRO A 81 -0.93 -7.29 12.68
CA PRO A 81 -0.94 -5.86 13.04
C PRO A 81 -1.20 -4.90 11.87
#